data_AF-A0AAE4SAS1-F1
#
_entry.id   AF-A0AAE4SAS1-F1
#
_cell.length_a   1.000
_cell.length_b   1.000
_cell.length_c   1.000
_cell.angle_alpha   90.00
_cell.angle_beta   90.00
_cell.angle_gamma   90.00
#
_symmetry.space_group_name_H-M   'P 1'
#
loop_
_entity.id
_entity.type
_entity.pdbx_description
1 polymer ?
#
loop_
_entity_poly.entity_id
_entity_poly.type
_entity_poly.pdbx_seq_one_letter_code
_entity_poly.pdbx_strand_id
1 'polypeptide(L)'
;MISVAVFCVIVVFYFWYGESDTSVKDACIAMLAYIAYTILYLFVPPFPSGTSSQMGQLYGFVPLLSFGAILFPHFNTQSPETVTRTIGWIGLVTVALILVCFKLFVW
;
A
#
# COMPACT_ATOMS: atom_id res chain seq x y z
N MET A 1 12.79 -1.23 -3.86
CA MET A 1 12.84 -1.22 -5.35
C MET A 1 11.81 -2.15 -5.97
N ILE A 2 11.75 -3.43 -5.58
CA ILE A 2 10.71 -4.38 -6.06
C ILE A 2 9.29 -3.84 -5.85
N SER A 3 8.97 -3.26 -4.68
CA SER A 3 7.62 -2.73 -4.40
C SER A 3 7.18 -1.63 -5.36
N VAL A 4 8.13 -0.80 -5.85
CA VAL A 4 7.85 0.26 -6.84
C VAL A 4 7.54 -0.36 -8.20
N ALA A 5 8.29 -1.38 -8.62
CA ALA A 5 8.02 -2.09 -9.87
C ALA A 5 6.65 -2.77 -9.84
N VAL A 6 6.32 -3.43 -8.73
CA VAL A 6 5.02 -4.10 -8.54
C VAL A 6 3.88 -3.07 -8.49
N PHE A 7 4.08 -1.91 -7.86
CA PHE A 7 3.13 -0.80 -7.92
C PHE A 7 2.86 -0.34 -9.36
N CYS A 8 3.90 -0.13 -10.17
CA CYS A 8 3.72 0.25 -11.57
C CYS A 8 2.93 -0.81 -12.36
N VAL A 9 3.23 -2.10 -12.16
CA VAL A 9 2.49 -3.20 -12.80
C VAL A 9 1.02 -3.18 -12.39
N ILE A 10 0.73 -3.01 -11.10
CA ILE A 10 -0.64 -2.93 -10.56
C ILE A 10 -1.40 -1.74 -11.17
N VAL A 11 -0.77 -0.58 -11.26
CA VAL A 11 -1.40 0.63 -11.83
C VAL A 11 -1.70 0.44 -13.32
N VAL A 12 -0.74 -0.07 -14.09
CA VAL A 12 -0.95 -0.36 -15.52
C VAL A 12 -2.05 -1.41 -15.70
N PHE A 13 -2.05 -2.45 -14.87
CA PHE A 13 -3.07 -3.49 -14.90
C PHE A 13 -4.46 -2.93 -14.58
N TYR A 14 -4.59 -2.03 -13.60
CA TYR A 14 -5.85 -1.36 -13.28
C TYR A 14 -6.43 -0.61 -14.49
N PHE A 15 -5.60 0.18 -15.19
CA PHE A 15 -6.04 0.91 -16.38
C PHE A 15 -6.32 0.01 -17.59
N TRP A 16 -5.59 -1.09 -17.73
CA TRP A 16 -5.80 -2.06 -18.82
C TRP A 16 -7.04 -2.93 -18.61
N TYR A 17 -7.33 -3.31 -17.36
CA TYR A 17 -8.45 -4.19 -17.02
C TYR A 17 -9.81 -3.52 -17.26
N GLY A 18 -9.92 -2.20 -17.10
CA GLY A 18 -11.07 -1.38 -17.53
C GLY A 18 -12.41 -1.63 -16.83
N GLU A 19 -12.55 -2.76 -16.11
CA GLU A 19 -13.78 -3.31 -15.55
C GLU A 19 -13.70 -3.39 -14.01
N SER A 20 -13.07 -2.40 -13.38
CA SER A 20 -13.07 -2.30 -11.92
C SER A 20 -14.23 -1.44 -11.45
N ASP A 21 -15.10 -1.93 -10.56
CA ASP A 21 -16.10 -1.06 -9.88
C ASP A 21 -15.46 -0.09 -8.87
N THR A 22 -14.13 -0.14 -8.72
CA THR A 22 -13.38 0.92 -8.03
C THR A 22 -13.35 2.17 -8.90
N SER A 23 -14.05 3.21 -8.44
CA SER A 23 -14.06 4.53 -9.07
C SER A 23 -12.63 5.06 -9.25
N VAL A 24 -12.36 5.67 -10.40
CA VAL A 24 -11.07 6.29 -10.75
C VAL A 24 -10.64 7.29 -9.66
N LYS A 25 -11.59 7.96 -9.00
CA LYS A 25 -11.30 8.87 -7.89
C LYS A 25 -10.70 8.13 -6.69
N ASP A 26 -11.33 7.04 -6.24
CA ASP A 26 -10.86 6.24 -5.12
C ASP A 26 -9.50 5.60 -5.42
N ALA A 27 -9.33 5.09 -6.64
CA ALA A 27 -8.07 4.53 -7.12
C ALA A 27 -6.94 5.58 -7.12
N CYS A 28 -7.22 6.80 -7.58
CA CYS A 28 -6.26 7.91 -7.57
C CYS A 28 -5.86 8.31 -6.15
N ILE A 29 -6.81 8.40 -5.21
CA ILE A 29 -6.52 8.69 -3.80
C ILE A 29 -5.66 7.58 -3.19
N ALA A 30 -5.96 6.31 -3.48
CA ALA A 30 -5.17 5.17 -3.02
C ALA A 30 -3.74 5.19 -3.59
N MET A 31 -3.59 5.53 -4.88
CA MET A 31 -2.27 5.69 -5.52
C MET A 31 -1.47 6.80 -4.84
N LEU A 32 -2.07 7.96 -4.62
CA LEU A 32 -1.42 9.08 -3.93
C LEU A 32 -1.00 8.70 -2.51
N ALA A 33 -1.87 8.00 -1.76
CA ALA A 33 -1.55 7.54 -0.41
C ALA A 33 -0.38 6.55 -0.40
N TYR A 34 -0.35 5.60 -1.34
CA TYR A 34 0.75 4.64 -1.48
C TYR A 34 2.06 5.33 -1.90
N ILE A 35 2.00 6.29 -2.81
CA ILE A 35 3.16 7.09 -3.23
C ILE A 35 3.71 7.88 -2.03
N ALA A 36 2.84 8.57 -1.28
CA ALA A 36 3.23 9.30 -0.08
C ALA A 36 3.89 8.38 0.96
N TYR A 37 3.30 7.21 1.21
CA TYR A 37 3.90 6.18 2.05
C TYR A 37 5.30 5.76 1.57
N THR A 38 5.45 5.50 0.27
CA THR A 38 6.71 5.06 -0.32
C THR A 38 7.79 6.13 -0.22
N ILE A 39 7.43 7.41 -0.41
CA ILE A 39 8.34 8.54 -0.24
C ILE A 39 8.81 8.62 1.21
N LEU A 40 7.89 8.55 2.18
CA LEU A 40 8.22 8.53 3.60
C LEU A 40 9.16 7.37 3.92
N TYR A 41 8.85 6.17 3.42
CA TYR A 41 9.66 4.98 3.68
C TYR A 41 11.09 5.10 3.15
N LEU A 42 11.27 5.58 1.91
CA LEU A 42 12.56 5.56 1.22
C LEU A 42 13.44 6.78 1.47
N PHE A 43 12.85 7.96 1.66
CA PHE A 43 13.61 9.22 1.62
C PHE A 43 13.68 9.98 2.93
N VAL A 44 12.76 9.71 3.87
CA VAL A 44 12.78 10.41 5.16
C VAL A 44 13.72 9.65 6.09
N PRO A 45 14.91 10.16 6.46
CA PRO A 45 15.67 9.59 7.57
C PRO A 45 14.86 9.76 8.86
N PRO A 46 15.06 8.91 9.86
CA PRO A 46 16.15 7.94 10.01
C PRO A 46 15.87 6.56 9.40
N PHE A 47 16.94 5.91 8.95
CA PHE A 47 16.89 4.59 8.31
C PHE A 47 17.22 3.50 9.33
N PRO A 48 16.53 2.35 9.30
CA PRO A 48 16.82 1.28 10.22
C PRO A 48 18.27 0.81 10.09
N SER A 49 19.07 1.01 11.14
CA SER A 49 20.50 0.66 11.19
C SER A 49 20.76 -0.86 11.26
N GLY A 50 19.71 -1.68 11.35
CA GLY A 50 19.84 -3.12 11.57
C GLY A 50 18.52 -3.84 11.85
N THR A 51 17.42 -3.48 11.18
CA THR A 51 16.19 -4.29 11.30
C THR A 51 16.32 -5.60 10.55
N SER A 52 15.75 -6.68 11.11
CA SER A 52 15.70 -7.98 10.46
C SER A 52 15.13 -7.86 9.04
N SER A 53 15.67 -8.64 8.11
CA SER A 53 15.21 -8.66 6.71
C SER A 53 13.69 -8.87 6.57
N GLN A 54 13.07 -9.51 7.56
CA GLN A 54 11.63 -9.76 7.61
C GLN A 54 10.81 -8.49 7.89
N MET A 55 11.28 -7.61 8.78
CA MET A 55 10.59 -6.33 9.04
C MET A 55 10.61 -5.42 7.82
N GLY A 56 11.74 -5.35 7.10
CA GLY A 56 11.83 -4.61 5.84
C GLY A 56 10.86 -5.13 4.78
N GLN A 57 10.66 -6.45 4.71
CA GLN A 57 9.69 -7.07 3.81
C GLN A 57 8.25 -6.72 4.17
N LEU A 58 7.88 -6.68 5.46
CA LEU A 58 6.52 -6.30 5.88
C LEU A 58 6.17 -4.86 5.47
N TYR A 59 7.11 -3.91 5.63
CA TYR A 59 6.93 -2.54 5.13
C TYR A 59 6.84 -2.44 3.60
N GLY A 60 7.27 -3.46 2.86
CA GLY A 60 7.06 -3.55 1.41
C GLY A 60 5.73 -4.21 1.03
N PHE A 61 5.45 -5.38 1.60
CA PHE A 61 4.33 -6.24 1.21
C PHE A 61 2.99 -5.79 1.77
N VAL A 62 2.90 -5.41 3.04
CA VAL A 62 1.64 -5.00 3.68
C VAL A 62 0.99 -3.83 2.94
N PRO A 63 1.67 -2.69 2.71
CA PRO A 63 1.05 -1.58 1.98
C PRO A 63 0.72 -1.94 0.53
N LEU A 64 1.47 -2.87 -0.08
CA LEU A 64 1.21 -3.32 -1.45
C LEU A 64 -0.03 -4.20 -1.55
N LEU A 65 -0.21 -5.13 -0.60
CA LEU A 65 -1.42 -5.94 -0.48
C LEU A 65 -2.63 -5.07 -0.15
N SER A 66 -2.47 -4.11 0.77
CA SER A 66 -3.50 -3.11 1.10
C SER A 66 -3.92 -2.30 -0.13
N PHE A 67 -2.96 -1.85 -0.93
CA PHE A 67 -3.22 -1.13 -2.18
C PHE A 67 -3.95 -2.00 -3.21
N GLY A 68 -3.53 -3.25 -3.38
CA GLY A 68 -4.22 -4.22 -4.24
C GLY A 68 -5.66 -4.48 -3.82
N ALA A 69 -5.91 -4.61 -2.50
CA ALA A 69 -7.26 -4.79 -1.95
C ALA A 69 -8.18 -3.57 -2.18
N ILE A 70 -7.61 -2.36 -2.23
CA ILE A 70 -8.37 -1.15 -2.55
C ILE A 70 -8.74 -1.09 -4.04
N LEU A 71 -7.78 -1.40 -4.92
CA LEU A 71 -7.97 -1.33 -6.37
C LEU A 71 -8.86 -2.46 -6.91
N PHE A 72 -8.66 -3.68 -6.42
CA PHE A 72 -9.33 -4.87 -6.93
C PHE A 72 -10.10 -5.61 -5.83
N PRO A 73 -11.12 -4.97 -5.22
CA PRO A 73 -11.90 -5.61 -4.17
C PRO A 73 -12.65 -6.85 -4.68
N HIS A 74 -12.94 -6.93 -5.98
CA HIS A 74 -13.61 -8.06 -6.66
C HIS A 74 -12.86 -9.38 -6.61
N PHE A 75 -11.52 -9.35 -6.49
CA PHE A 75 -10.77 -10.61 -6.36
C PHE A 75 -11.08 -11.32 -5.05
N ASN A 76 -11.64 -10.61 -4.06
CA ASN A 76 -12.14 -11.24 -2.85
C ASN A 76 -13.61 -11.66 -3.02
N THR A 77 -13.83 -12.87 -3.53
CA THR A 77 -15.19 -13.45 -3.67
C THR A 77 -15.85 -13.81 -2.34
N GLN A 78 -15.08 -13.81 -1.24
CA GLN A 78 -15.54 -14.23 0.09
C GLN A 78 -16.13 -13.09 0.91
N SER A 79 -15.89 -11.82 0.54
CA SER A 79 -16.39 -10.67 1.32
C SER A 79 -16.92 -9.57 0.40
N PRO A 80 -17.86 -8.73 0.89
CA PRO A 80 -18.33 -7.61 0.10
C PRO A 80 -17.19 -6.66 -0.27
N GLU A 81 -17.24 -6.10 -1.48
CA GLU A 81 -16.20 -5.23 -2.01
C GLU A 81 -15.89 -4.05 -1.09
N THR A 82 -16.93 -3.44 -0.52
CA THR A 82 -16.81 -2.34 0.45
C THR A 82 -15.98 -2.74 1.67
N VAL A 83 -16.12 -3.98 2.15
CA VAL A 83 -15.37 -4.48 3.31
C VAL A 83 -13.92 -4.69 2.91
N THR A 84 -13.65 -5.33 1.78
CA THR A 84 -12.29 -5.54 1.26
C THR A 84 -11.55 -4.22 1.06
N ARG A 85 -12.22 -3.21 0.48
CA ARG A 85 -11.67 -1.87 0.28
C ARG A 85 -11.38 -1.18 1.61
N THR A 86 -12.29 -1.27 2.57
CA THR A 86 -12.12 -0.67 3.91
C THR A 86 -10.96 -1.31 4.65
N ILE A 87 -10.82 -2.64 4.60
CA ILE A 87 -9.67 -3.35 5.17
C ILE A 87 -8.37 -2.93 4.49
N GLY A 88 -8.38 -2.76 3.16
CA GLY A 88 -7.24 -2.22 2.42
C GLY A 88 -6.81 -0.85 2.93
N TRP A 89 -7.76 0.08 3.11
CA TRP A 89 -7.50 1.40 3.69
C TRP A 89 -6.97 1.33 5.12
N ILE A 90 -7.58 0.52 5.97
CA ILE A 90 -7.13 0.32 7.36
C ILE A 90 -5.69 -0.18 7.36
N GLY A 91 -5.37 -1.20 6.57
CA GLY A 91 -4.01 -1.75 6.50
C GLY A 91 -2.97 -0.73 6.02
N LEU A 92 -3.31 0.08 5.00
CA LEU A 92 -2.42 1.12 4.49
C LEU A 92 -2.18 2.21 5.53
N VAL A 93 -3.23 2.71 6.18
CA VAL A 93 -3.14 3.76 7.20
C VAL A 93 -2.39 3.25 8.43
N THR A 94 -2.70 2.03 8.90
CA THR A 94 -2.03 1.44 10.05
C THR A 94 -0.54 1.27 9.78
N VAL A 95 -0.13 0.72 8.63
CA VAL A 95 1.30 0.52 8.35
C VAL A 95 2.03 1.86 8.16
N ALA A 96 1.34 2.89 7.64
CA ALA A 96 1.87 4.25 7.55
C ALA A 96 2.09 4.87 8.94
N LEU A 97 1.11 4.74 9.84
CA LEU A 97 1.24 5.23 11.22
C LEU A 97 2.38 4.51 11.96
N ILE A 98 2.47 3.18 11.82
CA ILE A 98 3.57 2.42 12.40
C ILE A 98 4.91 2.94 11.86
N LEU A 99 5.04 3.10 10.54
CA LEU A 99 6.27 3.62 9.93
C LEU A 99 6.66 4.99 10.49
N VAL A 100 5.70 5.91 10.61
CA VAL A 100 5.92 7.25 11.18
C VAL A 100 6.35 7.16 12.64
N CYS A 101 5.69 6.34 13.46
CA CYS A 101 6.08 6.13 14.85
C CYS A 101 7.52 5.61 14.97
N PHE A 102 7.89 4.62 14.15
CA PHE A 102 9.26 4.10 14.15
C PHE A 102 10.27 5.16 13.73
N LYS A 103 9.97 5.99 12.72
CA LYS A 103 10.86 7.08 12.29
C LYS A 103 10.99 8.23 13.28
N LEU A 104 9.98 8.48 14.12
CA LEU A 104 10.01 9.59 15.08
C LEU A 104 10.58 9.19 16.44
N PHE A 105 10.36 7.94 16.87
CA PHE A 105 10.64 7.52 18.24
C PHE A 105 11.71 6.43 18.37
N VAL A 106 12.05 5.72 17.30
CA VAL A 106 12.92 4.53 17.37
C VAL A 106 14.19 4.68 16.55
N TRP A 107 14.03 5.07 15.29
CA TRP A 107 15.14 5.43 14.41
C TRP A 107 15.46 6.90 14.62
#